data_AF-A0A3B3BBT0-F1
#
_entry.id   AF-A0A3B3BBT0-F1
#
_cell.length_a   1.000
_cell.length_b   1.000
_cell.length_c   1.000
_cell.angle_alpha   90.00
_cell.angle_beta   90.00
_cell.angle_gamma   90.00
#
_symmetry.space_group_name_H-M   'P 1'
#
loop_
_entity.id
_entity.type
_entity.pdbx_description
1 polymer ?
#
loop_
_entity_poly.entity_id
_entity_poly.type
_entity_poly.pdbx_seq_one_letter_code
_entity_poly.pdbx_strand_id
1 'polypeptide(L)'
;CRNNNQSIAVAQKASEEDQAGNYEEAIRSYQHAVKYFLHILKREPQGKDGNQKIRDKCKLYLDRVEELQDYLANKEVITNYIRKFK
;
A
#
# COMPACT_ATOMS: atom_id res chain seq x y z
N CYS A 1 5.97 4.94 22.16
CA CYS A 1 7.11 5.12 21.21
C CYS A 1 7.49 3.87 20.39
N ARG A 2 6.75 2.74 20.41
CA ARG A 2 7.17 1.49 19.72
C ARG A 2 6.39 1.18 18.42
N ASN A 3 5.24 1.81 18.18
CA ASN A 3 4.31 1.43 17.11
C ASN A 3 4.53 2.16 15.76
N ASN A 4 5.11 3.37 15.75
CA ASN A 4 5.37 4.12 14.51
C ASN A 4 6.45 3.47 13.64
N ASN A 5 7.43 2.78 14.24
CA ASN A 5 8.54 2.19 13.48
C ASN A 5 8.09 0.96 12.67
N GLN A 6 7.05 0.26 13.14
CA GLN A 6 6.53 -0.92 12.46
C GLN A 6 5.79 -0.55 11.17
N SER A 7 4.97 0.51 11.19
CA SER A 7 4.27 0.96 9.98
C SER A 7 5.22 1.52 8.92
N ILE A 8 6.31 2.17 9.35
CA ILE A 8 7.38 2.65 8.45
C ILE A 8 8.12 1.47 7.82
N ALA A 9 8.49 0.45 8.61
CA ALA A 9 9.16 -0.73 8.08
C ALA A 9 8.29 -1.50 7.07
N VAL A 10 6.98 -1.62 7.33
CA VAL A 10 6.04 -2.26 6.39
C VAL A 10 5.90 -1.46 5.10
N ALA A 11 5.87 -0.12 5.17
CA ALA A 11 5.83 0.73 3.98
C ALA A 11 7.13 0.73 3.17
N GLN A 12 8.28 0.61 3.84
CA GLN A 12 9.58 0.43 3.21
C GLN A 12 9.59 -0.88 2.41
N LYS A 13 9.19 -1.99 3.05
CA LYS A 13 9.07 -3.30 2.39
C LYS A 13 8.11 -3.23 1.20
N ALA A 14 6.95 -2.58 1.35
CA ALA A 14 6.01 -2.43 0.25
C ALA A 14 6.63 -1.75 -0.99
N SER A 15 7.47 -0.74 -0.77
CA SER A 15 8.16 -0.02 -1.84
C SER A 15 9.27 -0.87 -2.50
N GLU A 16 9.96 -1.70 -1.72
CA GLU A 16 10.95 -2.65 -2.25
C GLU A 16 10.27 -3.73 -3.13
N GLU A 17 9.13 -4.27 -2.68
CA GLU A 17 8.35 -5.24 -3.45
C GLU A 17 7.76 -4.64 -4.74
N ASP A 18 7.29 -3.37 -4.69
CA ASP A 18 6.80 -2.64 -5.87
C ASP A 18 7.92 -2.49 -6.91
N GLN A 19 9.11 -2.07 -6.48
CA GLN A 19 10.29 -1.97 -7.35
C GLN A 19 10.76 -3.33 -7.90
N ALA A 20 10.59 -4.40 -7.11
CA ALA A 20 10.88 -5.77 -7.55
C ALA A 20 9.85 -6.34 -8.53
N GLY A 21 8.72 -5.65 -8.75
CA GLY A 21 7.63 -6.12 -9.59
C GLY A 21 6.71 -7.13 -8.91
N ASN A 22 6.86 -7.33 -7.59
CA ASN A 22 6.04 -8.20 -6.76
C ASN A 22 4.77 -7.46 -6.33
N TYR A 23 3.96 -7.05 -7.31
CA TYR A 23 2.84 -6.13 -7.09
C TYR A 23 1.78 -6.66 -6.12
N GLU A 24 1.50 -7.97 -6.09
CA GLU A 24 0.55 -8.57 -5.15
C GLU A 24 0.99 -8.41 -3.69
N GLU A 25 2.28 -8.64 -3.41
CA GLU A 25 2.84 -8.49 -2.06
C GLU A 25 3.04 -7.02 -1.69
N ALA A 26 3.36 -6.17 -2.66
CA ALA A 26 3.39 -4.72 -2.50
C ALA A 26 2.01 -4.19 -2.06
N ILE A 27 0.94 -4.58 -2.75
CA ILE A 27 -0.45 -4.20 -2.42
C ILE A 27 -0.78 -4.60 -0.98
N ARG A 28 -0.53 -5.86 -0.60
CA ARG A 28 -0.80 -6.34 0.77
C ARG A 28 -0.04 -5.55 1.82
N SER A 29 1.22 -5.25 1.55
CA SER A 29 2.09 -4.51 2.47
C SER A 29 1.63 -3.05 2.61
N TYR A 30 1.26 -2.37 1.52
CA TYR A 30 0.68 -1.02 1.57
C TYR A 30 -0.63 -0.98 2.37
N GLN A 31 -1.54 -1.93 2.15
CA GLN A 31 -2.81 -2.02 2.91
C GLN A 31 -2.55 -2.23 4.41
N HIS A 32 -1.58 -3.09 4.77
CA HIS A 32 -1.18 -3.26 6.17
C HIS A 32 -0.59 -1.98 6.76
N ALA A 33 0.28 -1.27 6.04
CA ALA A 33 0.83 0.00 6.49
C ALA A 33 -0.28 1.01 6.82
N VAL A 34 -1.26 1.18 5.91
CA VAL A 34 -2.43 2.06 6.11
C VAL A 34 -3.22 1.66 7.35
N LYS A 35 -3.48 0.37 7.56
CA LYS A 35 -4.20 -0.13 8.74
C LYS A 35 -3.47 0.24 10.05
N TYR A 36 -2.15 0.13 10.09
CA TYR A 36 -1.37 0.54 11.25
C TYR A 36 -1.40 2.06 11.47
N PHE A 37 -1.29 2.85 10.40
CA PHE A 37 -1.38 4.31 10.47
C PHE A 37 -2.74 4.79 10.99
N LEU A 38 -3.84 4.18 10.55
CA LEU A 38 -5.18 4.46 11.07
C LEU A 38 -5.32 4.07 12.56
N HIS A 39 -4.68 2.97 12.97
CA HIS A 39 -4.64 2.57 14.38
C HIS A 39 -3.93 3.60 15.26
N ILE A 40 -2.79 4.12 14.79
CA ILE A 40 -2.05 5.20 15.46
C ILE A 40 -2.93 6.45 15.59
N LEU A 41 -3.59 6.87 14.51
CA LEU A 41 -4.51 8.03 14.55
C LEU A 41 -5.64 7.87 15.58
N LYS A 42 -6.15 6.64 15.77
CA LYS A 42 -7.24 6.36 16.72
C LYS A 42 -6.77 6.25 18.17
N ARG A 43 -5.58 5.68 18.41
CA ARG A 43 -5.07 5.40 19.77
C ARG A 43 -4.17 6.49 20.33
N GLU A 44 -3.29 7.02 19.50
CA GLU A 44 -2.24 7.97 19.90
C GLU A 44 -2.23 9.15 18.91
N PRO A 45 -3.20 10.09 19.01
CA PRO A 45 -3.24 11.25 18.14
C PRO A 45 -1.95 12.07 18.24
N GLN A 46 -1.32 12.40 17.11
CA GLN A 46 -0.03 13.10 17.01
C GLN A 46 -0.20 14.62 16.87
N GLY A 47 -1.31 15.18 17.38
CA GLY A 47 -1.73 16.56 17.10
C GLY A 47 -2.25 16.77 15.67
N LYS A 48 -2.73 17.98 15.36
CA LYS A 48 -3.38 18.29 14.06
C LYS A 48 -2.44 18.02 12.87
N ASP A 49 -1.22 18.54 12.93
CA ASP A 49 -0.26 18.44 11.82
C ASP A 49 0.31 17.03 11.68
N GLY A 50 0.62 16.36 12.80
CA GLY A 50 1.07 14.97 12.78
C GLY A 50 0.01 14.02 12.24
N ASN A 51 -1.25 14.22 12.65
CA ASN A 51 -2.37 13.45 12.14
C ASN A 51 -2.61 13.68 10.64
N GLN A 52 -2.46 14.93 10.17
CA GLN A 52 -2.59 15.23 8.74
C GLN A 52 -1.50 14.52 7.93
N LYS A 53 -0.24 14.57 8.36
CA LYS A 53 0.87 13.85 7.70
C LYS A 53 0.62 12.34 7.61
N ILE A 54 0.04 11.74 8.66
CA ILE A 54 -0.31 10.32 8.64
C ILE A 54 -1.44 10.06 7.63
N ARG A 55 -2.47 10.92 7.57
CA ARG A 55 -3.56 10.80 6.60
C ARG A 55 -3.08 10.95 5.16
N ASP A 56 -2.19 11.90 4.90
CA ASP A 56 -1.61 12.14 3.57
C ASP A 56 -0.81 10.92 3.11
N LYS A 57 -0.02 10.30 4.02
CA LYS A 57 0.67 9.03 3.74
C LYS A 57 -0.31 7.89 3.46
N CYS A 58 -1.38 7.75 4.25
CA CYS A 58 -2.40 6.73 3.98
C CYS A 58 -3.00 6.88 2.60
N LYS A 59 -3.33 8.12 2.21
CA LYS A 59 -3.87 8.42 0.89
C LYS A 59 -2.89 8.01 -0.21
N LEU A 60 -1.63 8.43 -0.11
CA LEU A 60 -0.59 8.08 -1.08
C LEU A 60 -0.46 6.56 -1.29
N TYR A 61 -0.51 5.77 -0.20
CA TYR A 61 -0.42 4.31 -0.31
C TYR A 61 -1.67 3.67 -0.90
N LEU A 62 -2.86 4.22 -0.62
CA LEU A 62 -4.11 3.73 -1.21
C LEU A 62 -4.18 4.04 -2.70
N ASP A 63 -3.81 5.26 -3.10
CA ASP A 63 -3.75 5.67 -4.51
C ASP A 63 -2.80 4.73 -5.28
N ARG A 64 -1.63 4.40 -4.71
CA ARG A 64 -0.69 3.44 -5.32
C ARG A 64 -1.24 2.01 -5.39
N VAL A 65 -1.99 1.57 -4.38
CA VAL A 65 -2.64 0.25 -4.39
C VAL A 65 -3.65 0.14 -5.52
N GLU A 66 -4.46 1.18 -5.75
CA GLU A 66 -5.42 1.23 -6.85
C GLU A 66 -4.71 1.13 -8.21
N GLU A 67 -3.64 1.90 -8.43
CA GLU A 67 -2.83 1.81 -9.65
C GLU A 67 -2.29 0.39 -9.92
N LEU A 68 -1.77 -0.27 -8.87
CA LEU A 68 -1.24 -1.63 -8.98
C LEU A 68 -2.33 -2.67 -9.25
N GLN A 69 -3.51 -2.50 -8.65
CA GLN A 69 -4.66 -3.37 -8.90
C GLN A 69 -5.14 -3.26 -10.35
N ASP A 70 -5.25 -2.04 -10.87
CA ASP A 70 -5.61 -1.79 -12.27
C ASP A 70 -4.57 -2.39 -13.22
N TYR A 71 -3.28 -2.26 -12.92
CA TYR A 71 -2.22 -2.87 -13.70
C TYR A 71 -2.34 -4.40 -13.75
N LEU A 72 -2.56 -5.04 -12.59
CA LEU A 72 -2.72 -6.49 -12.51
C LEU A 72 -3.98 -6.98 -13.23
N ALA A 73 -5.11 -6.28 -13.08
CA ALA A 73 -6.36 -6.62 -13.78
C ALA A 73 -6.19 -6.54 -15.31
N ASN A 74 -5.54 -5.47 -15.81
CA ASN A 74 -5.26 -5.32 -17.24
C ASN A 74 -4.31 -6.43 -17.75
N LYS A 75 -3.27 -6.77 -16.97
CA LYS A 75 -2.35 -7.87 -17.29
C LYS A 75 -3.06 -9.22 -17.33
N GLU A 76 -3.99 -9.47 -16.41
CA GLU A 76 -4.81 -10.69 -16.38
C GLU A 76 -5.73 -10.78 -17.61
N VAL A 77 -6.42 -9.69 -17.96
CA VAL A 77 -7.29 -9.61 -19.15
C VAL A 77 -6.50 -9.94 -20.42
N ILE A 78 -5.33 -9.32 -20.62
CA ILE A 78 -4.46 -9.59 -21.77
C ILE A 78 -4.01 -11.06 -21.78
N THR A 79 -3.61 -11.59 -20.63
CA THR A 79 -3.15 -12.98 -20.51
C THR A 79 -4.27 -13.96 -20.86
N ASN A 80 -5.49 -13.71 -20.39
CA ASN A 80 -6.66 -14.54 -20.69
C ASN A 80 -7.07 -14.45 -22.16
N TYR A 81 -6.95 -13.27 -22.77
CA TYR A 81 -7.12 -13.11 -24.21
C TYR A 81 -6.11 -14.00 -24.96
N ILE A 82 -4.81 -13.85 -24.72
CA ILE A 82 -3.76 -14.64 -25.41
C ILE A 82 -3.97 -16.15 -25.23
N ARG A 83 -4.34 -16.60 -24.03
CA ARG A 83 -4.65 -18.03 -23.76
C ARG A 83 -5.83 -18.55 -24.56
N LYS A 84 -6.82 -17.72 -24.87
CA LYS A 84 -7.99 -18.11 -25.67
C LYS A 84 -7.67 -18.30 -27.16
N PHE A 85 -6.59 -17.69 -27.65
CA PHE A 85 -6.18 -17.75 -29.06
C PHE A 85 -4.93 -18.63 -29.32
N LYS A 86 -4.45 -19.35 -28.29
CA LYS A 86 -3.47 -20.44 -28.43
C LYS A 86 -4.16 -21.78 -28.29
#